data_AF-A0A946ZWU8-F1
#
_entry.id   AF-A0A946ZWU8-F1
#
_cell.length_a   1.000
_cell.length_b   1.000
_cell.length_c   1.000
_cell.angle_alpha   90.00
_cell.angle_beta   90.00
_cell.angle_gamma   90.00
#
_symmetry.space_group_name_H-M   'P 1'
#
loop_
_entity.id
_entity.type
_entity.pdbx_description
1 polymer ?
#
loop_
_entity_poly.entity_id
_entity_poly.type
_entity_poly.pdbx_seq_one_letter_code
_entity_poly.pdbx_strand_id
1 'polypeptide(L)'
;MRNTYVLFLLTSLLFSACSTDKMDEGSSDSILGTWDLTALDIDQQTATDEEEFGQVILSELTSEDCFLVSLTFNQDLSLVTEDASNYLEIGVNAGGTGLEVPCPAQRDTQTTTYTYSEGVLTFVDENQVTVSLDVFIEGNEMIVSAQELDVENFNAGGDLIFTRR
;
A
#
# COMPACT_ATOMS: atom_id res chain seq x y z
N MET A 1 65.34 48.55 -8.73
CA MET A 1 64.37 47.99 -9.71
C MET A 1 63.94 46.65 -9.13
N ARG A 2 62.70 46.36 -8.75
CA ARG A 2 61.41 46.59 -9.40
C ARG A 2 60.30 46.65 -8.34
N ASN A 3 59.48 47.68 -8.45
CA ASN A 3 58.23 47.91 -7.72
C ASN A 3 57.10 47.18 -8.45
N THR A 4 56.19 46.47 -7.78
CA THR A 4 54.78 46.35 -8.22
C THR A 4 53.86 45.79 -7.13
N TYR A 5 52.85 46.60 -6.81
CA TYR A 5 51.63 46.34 -6.04
C TYR A 5 50.75 45.26 -6.69
N VAL A 6 49.93 44.53 -5.90
CA VAL A 6 48.47 44.41 -6.11
C VAL A 6 47.77 44.10 -4.78
N LEU A 7 46.93 45.04 -4.38
CA LEU A 7 45.84 44.98 -3.42
C LEU A 7 44.63 44.28 -4.09
N PHE A 8 44.03 43.27 -3.47
CA PHE A 8 42.66 42.82 -3.75
C PHE A 8 42.05 42.24 -2.44
N LEU A 9 41.23 43.01 -1.72
CA LEU A 9 39.74 43.01 -1.75
C LEU A 9 39.17 41.81 -0.95
N LEU A 10 38.89 41.99 0.35
CA LEU A 10 37.59 42.35 0.95
C LEU A 10 36.45 41.31 0.76
N THR A 11 35.85 40.95 1.91
CA THR A 11 34.52 40.33 2.12
C THR A 11 34.31 38.90 1.62
N SER A 12 33.97 37.93 2.50
CA SER A 12 32.64 37.90 3.11
C SER A 12 32.60 37.15 4.44
N LEU A 13 31.87 37.76 5.38
CA LEU A 13 31.40 37.20 6.63
C LEU A 13 30.30 36.14 6.40
N LEU A 14 30.26 35.18 7.34
CA LEU A 14 29.07 34.60 7.97
C LEU A 14 27.91 34.15 7.06
N PHE A 15 27.78 32.83 6.88
CA PHE A 15 26.50 32.15 7.07
C PHE A 15 26.74 30.77 7.69
N SER A 16 26.84 30.74 9.01
CA SER A 16 26.43 29.57 9.79
C SER A 16 24.91 29.46 9.68
N ALA A 17 24.44 28.79 8.64
CA ALA A 17 23.07 28.32 8.55
C ALA A 17 22.97 27.01 9.35
N CYS A 18 22.67 27.15 10.64
CA CYS A 18 21.95 26.12 11.36
C CYS A 18 20.52 26.16 10.81
N SER A 19 20.21 25.35 9.80
CA SER A 19 18.82 25.06 9.49
C SER A 19 18.37 24.06 10.53
N THR A 20 17.58 24.55 11.47
CA THR A 20 16.74 23.71 12.31
C THR A 20 15.64 23.10 11.42
N ASP A 21 15.13 21.97 11.90
CA ASP A 21 13.85 21.36 11.53
C ASP A 21 13.85 20.41 10.32
N LYS A 22 13.76 19.11 10.62
CA LYS A 22 12.47 18.41 10.54
C LYS A 22 12.43 17.30 11.58
N MET A 23 11.33 17.29 12.34
CA MET A 23 10.88 16.11 13.05
C MET A 23 10.70 14.98 12.04
N ASP A 24 10.90 13.76 12.50
CA ASP A 24 10.76 12.51 11.77
C ASP A 24 9.33 12.38 11.21
N GLU A 25 9.07 13.01 10.06
CA GLU A 25 7.93 12.76 9.19
C GLU A 25 8.12 11.31 8.70
N GLY A 26 7.13 10.43 8.96
CA GLY A 26 7.18 9.02 8.56
C GLY A 26 7.77 8.90 7.17
N SER A 27 8.99 8.34 7.09
CA SER A 27 9.78 8.48 5.87
C SER A 27 8.99 7.91 4.70
N SER A 28 8.97 8.59 3.55
CA SER A 28 8.41 8.07 2.29
C SER A 28 8.91 6.67 1.94
N ASP A 29 10.01 6.23 2.55
CA ASP A 29 10.59 4.91 2.37
C ASP A 29 9.82 3.80 3.11
N SER A 30 8.97 4.12 4.09
CA SER A 30 8.23 3.13 4.88
C SER A 30 7.20 2.37 4.05
N ILE A 31 6.67 2.98 2.98
CA ILE A 31 5.73 2.33 2.07
C ILE A 31 6.42 1.47 1.01
N LEU A 32 7.72 1.66 0.79
CA LEU A 32 8.45 0.95 -0.26
C LEU A 32 8.45 -0.56 -0.04
N GLY A 33 8.45 -1.30 -1.15
CA GLY A 33 8.45 -2.76 -1.19
C GLY A 33 7.12 -3.35 -1.66
N THR A 34 7.00 -4.66 -1.52
CA THR A 34 5.80 -5.42 -1.89
C THR A 34 4.99 -5.76 -0.65
N TRP A 35 3.69 -5.51 -0.74
CA TRP A 35 2.70 -5.70 0.32
C TRP A 35 1.60 -6.61 -0.20
N ASP A 36 1.34 -7.70 0.50
CA ASP A 36 0.36 -8.70 0.12
C ASP A 36 -0.87 -8.61 1.00
N LEU A 37 -2.06 -8.58 0.42
CA LEU A 37 -3.31 -8.64 1.18
C LEU A 37 -3.40 -10.00 1.87
N THR A 38 -3.32 -9.98 3.19
CA THR A 38 -3.24 -11.18 4.04
C THR A 38 -4.43 -11.39 4.95
N ALA A 39 -5.16 -10.32 5.29
CA ALA A 39 -6.34 -10.43 6.11
C ALA A 39 -7.33 -9.29 5.86
N LEU A 40 -8.58 -9.58 6.22
CA LEU A 40 -9.68 -8.63 6.33
C LEU A 40 -10.12 -8.70 7.79
N ASP A 41 -9.95 -7.61 8.54
CA ASP A 41 -10.43 -7.50 9.91
C ASP A 41 -11.81 -6.82 9.91
N ILE A 42 -12.81 -7.49 10.50
CA ILE A 42 -14.22 -7.07 10.48
C ILE A 42 -14.81 -7.17 11.88
N ASP A 43 -15.77 -6.29 12.19
CA ASP A 43 -16.54 -6.40 13.42
C ASP A 43 -17.60 -7.49 13.29
N GLN A 44 -17.32 -8.66 13.87
CA GLN A 44 -18.20 -9.83 13.87
C GLN A 44 -19.59 -9.61 14.50
N GLN A 45 -19.84 -8.47 15.16
CA GLN A 45 -21.17 -8.14 15.67
C GLN A 45 -22.05 -7.44 14.63
N THR A 46 -21.43 -6.85 13.61
CA THR A 46 -22.12 -6.04 12.59
C THR A 46 -21.87 -6.50 11.16
N ALA A 47 -20.89 -7.38 10.95
CA ALA A 47 -20.52 -7.91 9.65
C ALA A 47 -21.70 -8.62 8.95
N THR A 48 -21.75 -8.51 7.63
CA THR A 48 -22.67 -9.30 6.80
C THR A 48 -22.12 -10.70 6.55
N ASP A 49 -22.99 -11.64 6.16
CA ASP A 49 -22.58 -13.00 5.78
C ASP A 49 -21.53 -12.97 4.65
N GLU A 50 -21.61 -12.00 3.73
CA GLU A 50 -20.64 -11.82 2.65
C GLU A 50 -19.26 -11.37 3.16
N GLU A 51 -19.20 -10.48 4.15
CA GLU A 51 -17.94 -10.02 4.74
C GLU A 51 -17.26 -11.14 5.53
N GLU A 52 -18.03 -11.88 6.35
CA GLU A 52 -17.54 -13.07 7.05
C GLU A 52 -17.01 -14.11 6.06
N PHE A 53 -17.72 -14.32 4.95
CA PHE A 53 -17.30 -15.24 3.90
C PHE A 53 -16.02 -14.80 3.19
N GLY A 54 -15.90 -13.50 2.89
CA GLY A 54 -14.68 -12.90 2.33
C GLY A 54 -13.48 -13.05 3.24
N GLN A 55 -13.65 -12.84 4.55
CA GLN A 55 -12.61 -13.06 5.55
C GLN A 55 -12.12 -14.52 5.56
N VAL A 56 -13.05 -15.50 5.53
CA VAL A 56 -12.70 -16.93 5.49
C VAL A 56 -11.93 -17.29 4.23
N ILE A 57 -12.38 -16.81 3.06
CA ILE A 57 -11.69 -17.04 1.77
C ILE A 57 -10.26 -16.50 1.82
N LEU A 58 -10.08 -15.26 2.27
CA LEU A 58 -8.78 -14.61 2.31
C LEU A 58 -7.85 -15.33 3.30
N SER A 59 -8.36 -15.78 4.44
CA SER A 59 -7.61 -16.57 5.41
C SER A 59 -7.15 -17.91 4.84
N GLU A 60 -8.01 -18.61 4.08
CA GLU A 60 -7.66 -19.89 3.47
C GLU A 60 -6.54 -19.71 2.44
N LEU A 61 -6.72 -18.78 1.50
CA LEU A 61 -5.74 -18.49 0.44
C LEU A 61 -4.38 -18.06 1.03
N THR A 62 -4.41 -17.17 2.01
CA THR A 62 -3.19 -16.68 2.68
C THR A 62 -2.44 -17.79 3.40
N SER A 63 -3.15 -18.78 3.96
CA SER A 63 -2.52 -19.94 4.62
C SER A 63 -1.73 -20.84 3.67
N GLU A 64 -1.98 -20.72 2.36
CA GLU A 64 -1.29 -21.42 1.28
C GLU A 64 -0.27 -20.52 0.54
N ASP A 65 0.09 -19.36 1.10
CA ASP A 65 0.91 -18.32 0.44
C ASP A 65 0.31 -17.85 -0.89
N CYS A 66 -1.02 -17.88 -1.02
CA CYS A 66 -1.77 -17.33 -2.15
C CYS A 66 -2.41 -16.00 -1.76
N PHE A 67 -1.93 -14.91 -2.33
CA PHE A 67 -2.47 -13.57 -2.08
C PHE A 67 -3.41 -13.19 -3.20
N LEU A 68 -4.52 -12.48 -2.93
CA LEU A 68 -5.43 -11.99 -3.97
C LEU A 68 -4.99 -10.64 -4.54
N VAL A 69 -4.47 -9.75 -3.69
CA VAL A 69 -3.97 -8.44 -4.09
C VAL A 69 -2.54 -8.27 -3.60
N SER A 70 -1.66 -7.78 -4.47
CA SER A 70 -0.29 -7.38 -4.13
C SER A 70 -0.03 -5.96 -4.61
N LEU A 71 0.55 -5.12 -3.75
CA LEU A 71 0.93 -3.74 -4.05
C LEU A 71 2.45 -3.61 -3.96
N THR A 72 3.10 -3.16 -5.04
CA THR A 72 4.54 -2.90 -5.05
C THR A 72 4.81 -1.42 -5.27
N PHE A 73 5.35 -0.76 -4.24
CA PHE A 73 5.74 0.65 -4.25
C PHE A 73 7.24 0.77 -4.54
N ASN A 74 7.58 1.39 -5.67
CA ASN A 74 8.94 1.56 -6.13
C ASN A 74 9.51 2.95 -5.80
N GLN A 75 10.83 3.03 -5.72
CA GLN A 75 11.56 4.30 -5.47
C GLN A 75 11.35 5.37 -6.54
N ASP A 76 10.94 4.98 -7.76
CA ASP A 76 10.65 5.89 -8.86
C ASP A 76 9.21 6.44 -8.82
N LEU A 77 8.48 6.21 -7.72
CA LEU A 77 7.08 6.58 -7.51
C LEU A 77 6.08 5.82 -8.40
N SER A 78 6.49 4.67 -8.96
CA SER A 78 5.55 3.74 -9.57
C SER A 78 4.94 2.79 -8.54
N LEU A 79 3.64 2.58 -8.67
CA LEU A 79 2.87 1.56 -7.95
C LEU A 79 2.48 0.48 -8.97
N VAL A 80 2.86 -0.76 -8.69
CA VAL A 80 2.39 -1.94 -9.42
C VAL A 80 1.36 -2.66 -8.56
N THR A 81 0.16 -2.83 -9.11
CA THR A 81 -0.93 -3.58 -8.48
C THR A 81 -1.12 -4.88 -9.24
N GLU A 82 -1.11 -6.00 -8.52
CA GLU A 82 -1.47 -7.32 -9.04
C GLU A 82 -2.75 -7.80 -8.36
N ASP A 83 -3.84 -7.94 -9.11
CA ASP A 83 -5.16 -8.32 -8.60
C ASP A 83 -5.65 -9.62 -9.23
N ALA A 84 -5.92 -10.61 -8.39
CA ALA A 84 -6.45 -11.93 -8.76
C ALA A 84 -7.94 -12.09 -8.46
N SER A 85 -8.58 -11.09 -7.85
CA SER A 85 -9.93 -11.18 -7.30
C SER A 85 -10.97 -11.50 -8.37
N ASN A 86 -10.80 -10.96 -9.59
CA ASN A 86 -11.66 -11.24 -10.74
C ASN A 86 -11.58 -12.70 -11.25
N TYR A 87 -10.55 -13.44 -10.85
CA TYR A 87 -10.26 -14.82 -11.27
C TYR A 87 -10.47 -15.83 -10.15
N LEU A 88 -11.02 -15.38 -9.02
CA LEU A 88 -11.36 -16.24 -7.91
C LEU A 88 -12.50 -17.19 -8.30
N GLU A 89 -12.25 -18.49 -8.17
CA GLU A 89 -13.26 -19.53 -8.30
C GLU A 89 -13.50 -20.18 -6.94
N ILE A 90 -14.76 -20.37 -6.58
CA ILE A 90 -15.14 -21.02 -5.33
C ILE A 90 -15.94 -22.27 -5.67
N GLY A 91 -15.40 -23.41 -5.25
CA GLY A 91 -15.98 -24.73 -5.49
C GLY A 91 -16.39 -25.43 -4.20
N VAL A 92 -16.95 -26.62 -4.39
CA VAL A 92 -17.11 -27.61 -3.33
C VAL A 92 -16.00 -28.63 -3.50
N ASN A 93 -15.33 -28.97 -2.41
CA ASN A 93 -14.26 -29.96 -2.45
C ASN A 93 -14.75 -31.31 -2.97
N ALA A 94 -13.84 -32.15 -3.46
CA ALA A 94 -14.16 -33.46 -4.02
C ALA A 94 -14.97 -34.40 -3.09
N GLY A 95 -14.92 -34.16 -1.77
CA GLY A 95 -15.69 -34.89 -0.76
C GLY A 95 -17.13 -34.42 -0.58
N GLY A 96 -17.50 -33.25 -1.10
CA GLY A 96 -18.82 -32.64 -0.91
C GLY A 96 -19.08 -32.12 0.50
N THR A 97 -18.04 -32.00 1.34
CA THR A 97 -18.16 -31.67 2.77
C THR A 97 -17.60 -30.30 3.14
N GLY A 98 -16.98 -29.60 2.20
CA GLY A 98 -16.36 -28.30 2.45
C GLY A 98 -16.15 -27.49 1.18
N LEU A 99 -15.66 -26.27 1.36
CA LEU A 99 -15.29 -25.38 0.26
C LEU A 99 -13.91 -25.77 -0.29
N GLU A 100 -13.72 -25.52 -1.57
CA GLU A 100 -12.42 -25.56 -2.23
C GLU A 100 -12.22 -24.22 -2.91
N VAL A 101 -11.15 -23.51 -2.53
CA VAL A 101 -10.84 -22.18 -3.05
C VAL A 101 -9.42 -22.24 -3.65
N PRO A 102 -9.28 -22.67 -4.92
CA PRO A 102 -7.97 -22.75 -5.54
C PRO A 102 -7.35 -21.37 -5.71
N CYS A 103 -6.03 -21.30 -5.56
CA CYS A 103 -5.28 -20.08 -5.88
C CYS A 103 -5.47 -19.71 -7.36
N PRO A 104 -5.92 -18.48 -7.68
CA PRO A 104 -6.13 -18.09 -9.06
C PRO A 104 -4.84 -18.13 -9.88
N ALA A 105 -4.91 -18.73 -11.08
CA ALA A 105 -3.76 -18.82 -11.99
C ALA A 105 -3.54 -17.54 -12.82
N GLN A 106 -4.54 -16.65 -12.86
CA GLN A 106 -4.54 -15.41 -13.62
C GLN A 106 -4.66 -14.22 -12.66
N ARG A 107 -4.05 -13.11 -13.07
CA ARG A 107 -4.06 -11.84 -12.35
C ARG A 107 -4.05 -10.71 -13.36
N ASP A 108 -4.75 -9.64 -13.04
CA ASP A 108 -4.62 -8.36 -13.70
C ASP A 108 -3.42 -7.62 -13.12
N THR A 109 -2.61 -7.00 -13.97
CA THR A 109 -1.49 -6.17 -13.55
C THR A 109 -1.67 -4.75 -14.07
N GLN A 110 -1.63 -3.79 -13.15
CA GLN A 110 -1.66 -2.37 -13.47
C GLN A 110 -0.40 -1.68 -12.95
N THR A 111 0.07 -0.68 -13.68
CA THR A 111 1.13 0.22 -13.21
C THR A 111 0.63 1.65 -13.28
N THR A 112 0.73 2.35 -12.15
CA THR A 112 0.34 3.74 -11.99
C THR A 112 1.44 4.51 -11.25
N THR A 113 1.25 5.82 -11.09
CA THR A 113 2.10 6.64 -10.23
C THR A 113 1.41 6.88 -8.90
N TYR A 114 2.17 6.90 -7.81
CA TYR A 114 1.64 7.19 -6.48
C TYR A 114 2.40 8.34 -5.79
N THR A 115 1.74 8.92 -4.80
CA THR A 115 2.38 9.77 -3.78
C THR A 115 1.99 9.27 -2.41
N TYR A 116 2.93 9.29 -1.47
CA TYR A 116 2.68 8.95 -0.07
C TYR A 116 3.27 10.00 0.84
N SER A 117 2.43 10.64 1.65
CA SER A 117 2.85 11.69 2.58
C SER A 117 1.88 11.76 3.75
N GLU A 118 2.42 11.90 4.97
CA GLU A 118 1.63 12.07 6.20
C GLU A 118 0.58 10.96 6.41
N GLY A 119 0.86 9.73 5.97
CA GLY A 119 -0.07 8.60 6.08
C GLY A 119 -1.10 8.52 4.95
N VAL A 120 -1.11 9.46 4.01
CA VAL A 120 -2.07 9.46 2.89
C VAL A 120 -1.41 8.92 1.63
N LEU A 121 -1.97 7.84 1.08
CA LEU A 121 -1.61 7.29 -0.23
C LEU A 121 -2.55 7.84 -1.30
N THR A 122 -1.99 8.45 -2.35
CA THR A 122 -2.76 8.93 -3.50
C THR A 122 -2.23 8.28 -4.77
N PHE A 123 -3.12 7.78 -5.63
CA PHE A 123 -2.79 7.22 -6.93
C PHE A 123 -3.93 7.44 -7.94
N VAL A 124 -3.67 7.09 -9.20
CA VAL A 124 -4.70 7.12 -10.27
C VAL A 124 -5.09 5.69 -10.60
N ASP A 125 -6.39 5.41 -10.56
CA ASP A 125 -6.97 4.09 -10.85
C ASP A 125 -7.13 3.83 -12.37
N GLU A 126 -7.72 2.69 -12.72
CA GLU A 126 -8.02 2.30 -14.11
C GLU A 126 -8.97 3.25 -14.85
N ASN A 127 -9.82 3.97 -14.11
CA ASN A 127 -10.80 4.90 -14.65
C ASN A 127 -10.25 6.32 -14.78
N GLN A 128 -8.95 6.52 -14.52
CA GLN A 128 -8.28 7.82 -14.46
C GLN A 128 -8.81 8.74 -13.34
N VAL A 129 -9.38 8.13 -12.30
CA VAL A 129 -9.84 8.84 -11.10
C VAL A 129 -8.71 8.85 -10.08
N THR A 130 -8.48 10.01 -9.47
CA THR A 130 -7.55 10.13 -8.36
C THR A 130 -8.20 9.56 -7.10
N VAL A 131 -7.58 8.52 -6.55
CA VAL A 131 -7.97 7.86 -5.30
C VAL A 131 -7.03 8.33 -4.20
N SER A 132 -7.54 8.58 -3.00
CA SER A 132 -6.73 8.93 -1.82
C SER A 132 -7.23 8.15 -0.62
N LEU A 133 -6.31 7.47 0.06
CA LEU A 133 -6.57 6.53 1.14
C LEU A 133 -5.69 6.87 2.34
N ASP A 134 -6.24 6.78 3.54
CA ASP A 134 -5.47 6.78 4.78
C ASP A 134 -4.84 5.39 4.96
N VAL A 135 -3.52 5.38 5.16
CA VAL A 135 -2.71 4.18 5.27
C VAL A 135 -1.89 4.24 6.56
N PHE A 136 -2.15 3.28 7.44
CA PHE A 136 -1.38 3.11 8.66
C PHE A 136 -0.33 2.01 8.47
N ILE A 137 0.95 2.33 8.64
CA ILE A 137 2.05 1.36 8.52
C ILE A 137 2.74 1.20 9.86
N GLU A 138 2.74 -0.03 10.38
CA GLU A 138 3.49 -0.42 11.57
C GLU A 138 4.37 -1.63 11.26
N GLY A 139 5.67 -1.38 11.13
CA GLY A 139 6.65 -2.44 10.86
C GLY A 139 6.43 -3.10 9.49
N ASN A 140 5.86 -4.31 9.52
CA ASN A 140 5.58 -5.14 8.34
C ASN A 140 4.09 -5.24 8.03
N GLU A 141 3.23 -4.51 8.75
CA GLU A 141 1.80 -4.45 8.48
C GLU A 141 1.43 -3.06 7.95
N MET A 142 0.62 -3.06 6.90
CA MET A 142 -0.02 -1.90 6.32
C MET A 142 -1.53 -2.11 6.42
N ILE A 143 -2.23 -1.14 7.00
CA ILE A 143 -3.67 -1.19 7.25
C ILE A 143 -4.33 -0.11 6.42
N VAL A 144 -5.36 -0.50 5.67
CA VAL A 144 -6.19 0.37 4.82
C VAL A 144 -7.65 0.09 5.12
N SER A 145 -8.44 1.13 5.38
CA SER A 145 -9.88 0.98 5.59
C SER A 145 -10.56 0.54 4.29
N ALA A 146 -11.32 -0.56 4.33
CA ALA A 146 -12.06 -1.06 3.17
C ALA A 146 -13.14 -0.06 2.70
N GLN A 147 -13.65 0.77 3.62
CA GLN A 147 -14.66 1.80 3.33
C GLN A 147 -14.13 2.92 2.44
N GLU A 148 -12.82 3.17 2.46
CA GLU A 148 -12.21 4.25 1.67
C GLU A 148 -11.97 3.86 0.22
N LEU A 149 -12.01 2.56 -0.08
CA LEU A 149 -11.79 2.03 -1.43
C LEU A 149 -13.05 2.09 -2.30
N ASP A 150 -14.22 2.45 -1.75
CA ASP A 150 -15.53 2.53 -2.44
C ASP A 150 -15.82 1.30 -3.34
N VAL A 151 -15.40 0.12 -2.89
CA VAL A 151 -15.58 -1.14 -3.63
C VAL A 151 -16.95 -1.70 -3.30
N GLU A 152 -17.81 -1.88 -4.31
CA GLU A 152 -19.10 -2.56 -4.15
C GLU A 152 -18.89 -3.90 -3.40
N ASN A 153 -19.71 -4.14 -2.37
CA ASN A 153 -19.66 -5.28 -1.44
C ASN A 153 -18.66 -5.19 -0.26
N PHE A 154 -17.81 -4.15 -0.18
CA PHE A 154 -16.98 -3.85 1.01
C PHE A 154 -17.48 -2.62 1.80
N ASN A 155 -18.69 -2.16 1.47
CA ASN A 155 -19.29 -0.95 2.02
C ASN A 155 -19.72 -1.07 3.49
N ALA A 156 -19.68 -2.27 4.07
CA ALA A 156 -20.16 -2.53 5.43
C ALA A 156 -19.05 -2.41 6.50
N GLY A 157 -17.78 -2.29 6.11
CA GLY A 157 -16.69 -1.90 7.01
C GLY A 157 -15.45 -2.78 6.90
N GLY A 158 -14.57 -2.61 7.88
CA GLY A 158 -13.39 -3.44 8.06
C GLY A 158 -12.09 -2.84 7.54
N ASP A 159 -11.01 -3.46 7.96
CA ASP A 159 -9.63 -3.06 7.67
C ASP A 159 -8.95 -4.15 6.84
N LEU A 160 -8.41 -3.76 5.68
CA LEU A 160 -7.56 -4.60 4.88
C LEU A 160 -6.14 -4.56 5.45
N ILE A 161 -5.63 -5.73 5.79
CA ILE A 161 -4.29 -5.89 6.36
C ILE A 161 -3.37 -6.47 5.29
N PHE A 162 -2.40 -5.66 4.89
CA PHE A 162 -1.34 -6.08 4.00
C PHE A 162 -0.05 -6.36 4.78
N THR A 163 0.59 -7.49 4.48
CA THR A 163 1.88 -7.86 5.07
C THR A 163 3.00 -7.65 4.07
N ARG A 164 4.11 -7.06 4.53
CA ARG A 164 5.32 -6.90 3.71
C ARG A 164 5.94 -8.28 3.40
N ARG A 165 6.24 -8.51 2.12
CA ARG A 165 6.93 -9.70 1.61
C ARG A 165 8.45 -9.67 1.84
#